data_AF-A0A1G2N197-F1
#
_entry.id   AF-A0A1G2N197-F1
#
_cell.length_a   1.000
_cell.length_b   1.000
_cell.length_c   1.000
_cell.angle_alpha   90.00
_cell.angle_beta   90.00
_cell.angle_gamma   90.00
#
_symmetry.space_group_name_H-M   'P 1'
#
loop_
_entity.id
_entity.type
_entity.pdbx_description
1 polymer ?
#
loop_
_entity_poly.entity_id
_entity_poly.type
_entity_poly.pdbx_seq_one_letter_code
_entity_poly.pdbx_strand_id
1 'polypeptide(L)'
;MSKSVTKINSVHLTVQFIKHKDGIIAYAPSLDLSTVGKTLAKSQRMITEAVSIFFDDLVKCGKLTEVLSGLGWIQRRSTWNPPPMIKEKSISLKLPTLVTV
;
A
#
# COMPACT_ATOMS: atom_id res chain seq x y z
N MET A 1 -0.20 -16.01 -34.82
CA MET A 1 -0.55 -16.03 -33.38
C MET A 1 -0.14 -14.71 -32.78
N SER A 2 -1.09 -13.87 -32.40
CA SER A 2 -0.86 -12.47 -32.06
C SER A 2 -0.10 -12.35 -30.73
N LYS A 3 1.01 -11.62 -30.73
CA LYS A 3 1.75 -11.28 -29.50
C LYS A 3 0.89 -10.29 -28.71
N SER A 4 0.24 -10.74 -27.64
CA SER A 4 -0.40 -9.83 -26.68
C SER A 4 0.70 -9.07 -25.94
N VAL A 5 1.01 -7.87 -26.40
CA VAL A 5 1.92 -6.96 -25.71
C VAL A 5 1.18 -6.39 -24.50
N THR A 6 1.49 -6.89 -23.31
CA THR A 6 0.98 -6.33 -22.05
C THR A 6 1.62 -4.96 -21.84
N LYS A 7 0.83 -3.90 -22.01
CA LYS A 7 1.28 -2.53 -21.79
C LYS A 7 1.57 -2.32 -20.30
N ILE A 8 2.83 -2.08 -19.95
CA ILE A 8 3.25 -1.77 -18.58
C ILE A 8 3.04 -0.28 -18.35
N ASN A 9 2.18 0.06 -17.40
CA ASN A 9 1.96 1.44 -16.98
C ASN A 9 2.57 1.65 -15.59
N SER A 10 3.38 2.70 -15.43
CA SER A 10 3.92 3.08 -14.13
C SER A 10 2.87 3.83 -13.32
N VAL A 11 2.67 3.42 -12.07
CA VAL A 11 1.83 4.11 -11.08
C VAL A 11 2.68 4.48 -9.87
N HIS A 12 2.38 5.64 -9.28
CA HIS A 12 2.96 6.06 -8.02
C HIS A 12 2.02 5.68 -6.87
N LEU A 13 2.53 4.89 -5.94
CA LEU A 13 1.83 4.50 -4.71
C LEU A 13 2.41 5.29 -3.55
N THR A 14 1.56 5.96 -2.77
CA THR A 14 1.98 6.60 -1.53
C THR A 14 2.23 5.55 -0.46
N VAL A 15 3.40 5.60 0.19
CA VAL A 15 3.77 4.72 1.29
C VAL A 15 4.19 5.57 2.48
N GLN A 16 3.59 5.32 3.63
CA GLN A 16 3.93 5.94 4.91
C GLN A 16 4.95 5.07 5.65
N PHE A 17 6.01 5.69 6.14
CA PHE A 17 7.04 5.02 6.93
C PHE A 17 6.95 5.48 8.39
N ILE A 18 6.55 4.58 9.28
CA ILE A 18 6.19 4.89 10.66
C ILE A 18 7.16 4.16 11.60
N LYS A 19 7.78 4.88 12.54
CA LYS A 19 8.63 4.25 13.57
C LYS A 19 7.77 3.34 14.45
N HIS A 20 8.15 2.08 14.59
CA HIS A 20 7.43 1.10 15.42
C HIS A 20 8.42 0.26 16.23
N LYS A 21 8.47 0.48 17.56
CA LYS A 21 9.44 -0.18 18.45
C LYS A 21 10.87 -0.06 17.86
N ASP A 22 11.53 -1.19 17.64
CA ASP A 22 12.88 -1.29 17.07
C ASP A 22 12.90 -1.34 15.53
N GLY A 23 11.75 -1.21 14.88
CA GLY A 23 11.59 -1.27 13.43
C GLY A 23 10.87 -0.07 12.84
N ILE A 24 10.54 -0.18 11.55
CA ILE A 24 9.80 0.79 10.77
C ILE A 24 8.69 0.02 10.03
N ILE A 25 7.44 0.46 10.19
CA ILE A 25 6.31 0.01 9.38
C ILE A 25 6.37 0.78 8.07
N ALA A 26 6.29 0.07 6.95
CA ALA A 26 5.96 0.66 5.65
C ALA A 26 4.51 0.29 5.32
N TYR A 27 3.63 1.29 5.25
CA TYR A 27 2.20 1.11 5.03
C TYR A 27 1.77 1.80 3.73
N ALA A 28 1.12 1.07 2.84
CA ALA A 28 0.55 1.57 1.59
C ALA A 28 -0.99 1.65 1.73
N PRO A 29 -1.56 2.82 2.08
CA PRO A 29 -2.98 2.93 2.42
C PRO A 29 -3.91 2.55 1.27
N SER A 30 -3.54 2.86 0.03
CA SER A 30 -4.35 2.53 -1.16
C SER A 30 -4.50 1.03 -1.41
N LEU A 31 -3.71 0.18 -0.74
CA LEU A 31 -3.78 -1.28 -0.84
C LEU A 31 -4.14 -1.95 0.49
N ASP A 32 -4.28 -1.18 1.57
CA ASP A 32 -4.35 -1.70 2.94
C ASP A 32 -3.24 -2.74 3.24
N LEU A 33 -2.03 -2.47 2.75
CA LEU A 33 -0.91 -3.39 2.82
C LEU A 33 0.22 -2.79 3.66
N SER A 34 0.74 -3.55 4.61
CA SER A 34 1.89 -3.13 5.42
C SER A 34 2.96 -4.20 5.52
N THR A 35 4.19 -3.74 5.76
CA THR A 35 5.34 -4.59 6.09
C THR A 35 6.14 -3.93 7.21
N VAL A 36 6.99 -4.70 7.90
CA VAL A 36 7.85 -4.18 8.97
C VAL A 36 9.30 -4.60 8.73
N GLY A 37 10.19 -3.61 8.66
CA GLY A 37 11.63 -3.82 8.54
C GLY A 37 12.40 -3.22 9.72
N LYS A 38 13.62 -3.73 9.97
CA LYS A 38 14.52 -3.18 11.01
C LYS A 38 15.10 -1.81 10.64
N THR A 39 15.13 -1.47 9.36
CA THR A 39 15.68 -0.21 8.83
C THR A 39 14.76 0.34 7.76
N LEU A 40 14.94 1.62 7.41
CA LEU A 40 14.14 2.27 6.37
C LEU A 40 14.32 1.54 5.02
N ALA A 41 15.57 1.28 4.64
CA ALA A 41 15.91 0.56 3.41
C ALA A 41 15.30 -0.86 3.36
N LYS A 42 15.33 -1.60 4.48
CA LYS A 42 14.71 -2.92 4.55
C LYS A 42 13.20 -2.84 4.41
N SER A 43 12.57 -1.87 5.08
CA SER A 43 11.12 -1.67 5.01
C SER A 43 10.67 -1.29 3.60
N GLN A 44 11.43 -0.44 2.91
CA GLN A 44 11.19 -0.06 1.52
C GLN A 44 11.31 -1.27 0.58
N ARG A 45 12.35 -2.10 0.73
CA ARG A 45 12.49 -3.33 -0.06
C ARG A 45 11.30 -4.27 0.15
N MET A 46 10.94 -4.52 1.41
CA MET A 46 9.87 -5.45 1.77
C MET A 46 8.50 -5.00 1.25
N ILE A 47 8.16 -3.71 1.35
CA ILE A 47 6.88 -3.23 0.81
C ILE A 47 6.84 -3.31 -0.71
N THR A 48 7.95 -3.01 -1.41
CA THR A 48 8.00 -3.16 -2.88
C THR A 48 7.80 -4.60 -3.32
N GLU A 49 8.44 -5.55 -2.63
CA GLU A 49 8.28 -6.99 -2.90
C GLU A 49 6.85 -7.46 -2.62
N ALA A 50 6.29 -7.08 -1.47
CA ALA A 50 4.92 -7.43 -1.09
C ALA A 50 3.88 -6.87 -2.08
N VAL A 51 4.07 -5.63 -2.56
CA VAL A 51 3.20 -5.03 -3.59
C VAL A 51 3.28 -5.80 -4.90
N SER A 52 4.48 -6.21 -5.33
CA SER A 52 4.65 -7.02 -6.54
C SER A 52 3.91 -8.35 -6.42
N ILE A 53 4.10 -9.06 -5.30
CA ILE A 53 3.43 -10.34 -5.03
C ILE A 53 1.91 -10.18 -5.02
N PHE A 54 1.41 -9.13 -4.36
CA PHE A 54 -0.02 -8.82 -4.30
C PHE A 54 -0.62 -8.69 -5.70
N PHE A 55 -0.02 -7.88 -6.57
CA PHE A 55 -0.55 -7.69 -7.93
C PHE A 55 -0.41 -8.95 -8.79
N ASP A 56 0.70 -9.68 -8.69
CA ASP A 56 0.91 -10.93 -9.42
C ASP A 56 -0.16 -11.97 -9.07
N ASP A 57 -0.48 -12.11 -7.78
CA ASP A 57 -1.50 -13.05 -7.31
C ASP A 57 -2.91 -12.63 -7.71
N LEU A 58 -3.23 -11.33 -7.67
CA LEU A 58 -4.52 -10.82 -8.16
C LEU A 58 -4.73 -11.08 -9.65
N VAL A 59 -3.67 -10.95 -10.47
CA VAL A 59 -3.72 -11.26 -11.90
C VAL A 59 -3.91 -12.76 -12.11
N LYS A 60 -3.13 -13.61 -11.43
CA LYS A 60 -3.24 -15.08 -11.54
C LYS A 60 -4.63 -15.60 -11.15
N CYS A 61 -5.22 -15.03 -10.11
CA CYS A 61 -6.55 -15.42 -9.61
C CYS A 61 -7.71 -14.74 -10.35
N GLY A 62 -7.45 -13.84 -11.31
CA GLY A 62 -8.49 -13.12 -12.05
C GLY A 62 -9.31 -12.15 -11.19
N LYS A 63 -8.76 -11.70 -10.05
CA LYS A 63 -9.45 -10.86 -9.05
C LYS A 63 -9.03 -9.39 -9.06
N LEU A 64 -8.12 -9.00 -9.95
CA LEU A 64 -7.56 -7.65 -10.02
C LEU A 64 -8.62 -6.55 -10.03
N THR A 65 -9.58 -6.61 -10.96
CA THR A 65 -10.63 -5.58 -11.10
C THR A 65 -11.51 -5.48 -9.85
N GLU A 66 -11.98 -6.62 -9.34
CA GLU A 66 -12.86 -6.68 -8.16
C GLU A 66 -12.18 -6.07 -6.93
N VAL A 67 -10.94 -6.47 -6.67
CA VAL A 67 -10.19 -6.01 -5.50
C VAL A 67 -9.81 -4.53 -5.61
N LEU A 68 -9.28 -4.09 -6.76
CA LEU A 68 -8.88 -2.70 -6.92
C LEU A 68 -10.07 -1.74 -6.89
N SER A 69 -11.20 -2.09 -7.52
CA SER A 69 -12.42 -1.30 -7.40
C SER A 69 -12.93 -1.24 -5.95
N GLY A 70 -12.87 -2.35 -5.21
CA GLY A 70 -13.22 -2.39 -3.79
C GLY A 70 -12.33 -1.52 -2.91
N LEU A 71 -11.06 -1.36 -3.28
CA LEU A 71 -10.09 -0.46 -2.63
C LEU A 71 -10.19 1.01 -3.10
N GLY A 72 -11.17 1.33 -3.95
CA GLY A 72 -11.41 2.69 -4.45
C GLY A 72 -10.45 3.13 -5.56
N TRP A 73 -9.76 2.20 -6.22
CA TRP A 73 -8.98 2.52 -7.42
C TRP A 73 -9.90 2.78 -8.59
N ILE A 74 -9.49 3.69 -9.46
CA ILE A 74 -10.25 4.07 -10.65
C ILE A 74 -9.49 3.65 -11.90
N GLN A 75 -10.13 2.81 -12.71
CA GLN A 75 -9.63 2.49 -14.04
C GLN A 75 -9.99 3.62 -15.02
N ARG A 76 -8.98 4.31 -15.55
CA ARG A 76 -9.16 5.30 -16.62
C ARG A 76 -8.52 4.77 -17.90
N ARG A 77 -9.34 4.58 -18.94
CA ARG A 77 -8.97 3.89 -20.19
C ARG A 77 -8.49 2.46 -19.89
N SER A 78 -7.20 2.27 -19.74
CA SER A 78 -6.56 0.97 -19.45
C SER A 78 -5.55 1.06 -18.31
N THR A 79 -5.59 2.14 -17.53
CA THR A 79 -4.68 2.37 -16.39
C THR A 79 -5.47 2.40 -15.10
N TRP A 80 -5.07 1.58 -14.13
CA TRP A 80 -5.54 1.68 -12.76
C TRP A 80 -4.81 2.81 -12.06
N ASN A 81 -5.54 3.68 -11.36
CA ASN A 81 -4.95 4.76 -10.57
C ASN A 81 -5.37 4.60 -9.11
N PRO A 82 -4.44 4.73 -8.15
CA PRO A 82 -4.77 4.65 -6.74
C PRO A 82 -5.63 5.83 -6.30
N PRO A 83 -6.44 5.68 -5.24
CA PRO A 83 -7.09 6.81 -4.59
C PRO A 83 -6.03 7.81 -4.09
N PRO A 84 -6.22 9.12 -4.34
CA PRO A 84 -5.25 10.13 -3.93
C PRO A 84 -5.29 10.35 -2.41
N MET A 85 -4.13 10.60 -1.80
CA MET A 85 -4.06 11.03 -0.41
C MET A 85 -4.55 12.48 -0.30
N ILE A 86 -5.66 12.69 0.42
CA ILE A 86 -6.25 14.03 0.58
C ILE A 86 -5.48 14.85 1.61
N LYS A 87 -5.10 14.24 2.74
CA LYS A 87 -4.42 14.92 3.84
C LYS A 87 -3.78 13.91 4.79
N GLU A 88 -2.62 14.25 5.31
CA GLU A 88 -1.99 13.60 6.46
C GLU A 88 -1.93 14.61 7.62
N LYS A 89 -2.35 14.21 8.83
CA LYS A 89 -2.35 15.08 10.00
C LYS A 89 -2.23 14.26 11.29
N SER A 90 -1.31 14.65 12.17
CA SER A 90 -1.29 14.20 13.56
C SER A 90 -2.36 14.93 14.38
N ILE A 91 -3.12 14.19 15.18
CA ILE A 91 -4.10 14.74 16.12
C ILE A 91 -3.61 14.57 17.56
N SER A 92 -3.84 15.57 18.40
CA SER A 92 -3.57 15.47 19.84
C SER A 92 -4.75 14.83 20.53
N LEU A 93 -4.51 13.73 21.26
CA LEU A 93 -5.52 13.02 22.02
C LEU A 93 -5.17 13.08 23.52
N LYS A 94 -6.19 13.20 24.37
CA LYS A 94 -6.03 13.04 25.82
C LYS A 94 -6.16 11.56 26.14
N LEU A 95 -5.13 10.98 26.76
CA LEU A 95 -5.15 9.60 27.23
C LEU A 95 -5.50 9.57 28.72
N PRO A 96 -6.29 8.60 29.20
CA PRO A 96 -6.49 8.39 30.63
C PRO A 96 -5.16 7.96 31.28
N THR A 97 -4.86 8.56 32.42
CA THR A 97 -3.73 8.16 33.26
C THR A 97 -4.21 7.23 34.35
N LEU A 98 -3.59 6.05 34.47
CA LEU A 98 -3.78 5.18 35.63
C LEU A 98 -3.02 5.78 36.82
N VAL A 99 -3.74 6.17 37.87
CA VAL A 99 -3.13 6.57 39.15
C VAL A 99 -3.09 5.33 40.03
N THR A 100 -1.90 4.91 40.46
CA THR A 100 -1.75 3.84 41.46
C THR A 100 -1.87 4.51 42.83
N VAL A 101 -2.86 4.09 43.64
CA VAL A 101 -3.06 4.54 45.02
C VAL A 101 -2.19 3.70 45.95
#